data_AF-A0A957TV32-F1
#
_entry.id   AF-A0A957TV32-F1
#
_cell.length_a   1.000
_cell.length_b   1.000
_cell.length_c   1.000
_cell.angle_alpha   90.00
_cell.angle_beta   90.00
_cell.angle_gamma   90.00
#
_symmetry.space_group_name_H-M   'P 1'
#
loop_
_entity.id
_entity.type
_entity.pdbx_description
1 polymer ?
#
loop_
_entity_poly.entity_id
_entity_poly.type
_entity_poly.pdbx_seq_one_letter_code
_entity_poly.pdbx_strand_id
1 'polypeptide(L)'
;IEPYRNHGLGTELLQRTLQWALRQSFRKISLLVNADNQRAIHLYHKHGFTTEQEVQPPVHAKGIWLSLSYLPNLSSMKHLRLPFEQSQTFEPH
;
A
#
# COMPACT_ATOMS: atom_id res chain seq x y z
N ILE A 1 -22.68 9.34 -2.07
CA ILE A 1 -21.70 8.60 -2.91
C ILE A 1 -21.21 7.38 -2.13
N GLU A 2 -22.05 6.33 -2.10
CA GLU A 2 -21.86 5.08 -1.34
C GLU A 2 -22.52 3.94 -2.14
N PRO A 3 -21.73 2.99 -2.69
CA PRO A 3 -21.88 1.60 -2.21
C PRO A 3 -20.58 0.76 -2.15
N TYR A 4 -19.42 1.26 -2.58
CA TYR A 4 -18.20 0.44 -2.73
C TYR A 4 -17.26 0.43 -1.50
N ARG A 5 -17.63 1.08 -0.40
CA ARG A 5 -16.85 1.07 0.84
C ARG A 5 -17.14 -0.23 1.60
N ASN A 6 -16.18 -0.70 2.39
CA ASN A 6 -16.30 -1.89 3.27
C ASN A 6 -16.33 -3.28 2.61
N HIS A 7 -16.17 -3.39 1.29
CA HIS A 7 -16.16 -4.67 0.57
C HIS A 7 -14.75 -5.24 0.34
N GLY A 8 -13.72 -4.75 1.03
CA GLY A 8 -12.34 -5.21 0.83
C GLY A 8 -11.65 -4.71 -0.45
N LEU A 9 -12.36 -4.04 -1.36
CA LEU A 9 -11.81 -3.50 -2.62
C LEU A 9 -10.57 -2.63 -2.43
N GLY A 10 -10.56 -1.77 -1.41
CA GLY A 10 -9.38 -0.95 -1.09
C GLY A 10 -8.17 -1.78 -0.65
N THR A 11 -8.40 -2.90 0.02
CA THR A 11 -7.34 -3.85 0.40
C THR A 11 -6.81 -4.59 -0.82
N GLU A 12 -7.69 -5.10 -1.68
CA GLU A 12 -7.32 -5.82 -2.90
C GLU A 12 -6.52 -4.93 -3.87
N LEU A 13 -6.97 -3.70 -4.10
CA LEU A 13 -6.26 -2.72 -4.93
C LEU A 13 -4.89 -2.37 -4.36
N LEU A 14 -4.80 -2.17 -3.04
CA LEU A 14 -3.52 -1.89 -2.38
C LEU A 14 -2.58 -3.08 -2.56
N GLN A 15 -3.02 -4.31 -2.29
CA GLN A 15 -2.21 -5.51 -2.45
C GLN A 15 -1.70 -5.68 -3.89
N ARG A 16 -2.57 -5.51 -4.90
CA ARG A 16 -2.17 -5.56 -6.31
C ARG A 16 -1.13 -4.49 -6.66
N THR A 17 -1.31 -3.27 -6.16
CA THR A 17 -0.37 -2.17 -6.35
C THR A 17 0.99 -2.48 -5.73
N LEU A 18 1.01 -2.98 -4.49
CA LEU A 18 2.24 -3.35 -3.79
C LEU A 18 2.99 -4.47 -4.52
N GLN A 19 2.28 -5.50 -4.98
CA GLN A 19 2.87 -6.59 -5.76
C GLN A 19 3.44 -6.12 -7.09
N TRP A 20 2.71 -5.27 -7.80
CA TRP A 20 3.20 -4.68 -9.05
C TRP A 20 4.48 -3.87 -8.80
N ALA A 21 4.50 -3.04 -7.76
CA ALA A 21 5.66 -2.23 -7.41
C ALA A 21 6.88 -3.08 -7.03
N LEU A 22 6.67 -4.19 -6.31
CA LEU A 22 7.72 -5.17 -6.02
C LEU A 22 8.31 -5.80 -7.29
N ARG A 23 7.46 -6.21 -8.25
CA ARG A 23 7.93 -6.76 -9.54
C ARG A 23 8.73 -5.74 -10.36
N GLN A 24 8.38 -4.47 -10.27
CA GLN A 24 9.11 -3.37 -10.91
C GLN A 24 10.34 -2.92 -10.12
N SER A 25 10.68 -3.58 -9.00
CA SER A 25 11.84 -3.26 -8.15
C SER A 25 11.81 -1.84 -7.57
N PHE A 26 10.62 -1.27 -7.31
CA PHE A 26 10.52 -0.02 -6.57
C PHE A 26 11.02 -0.22 -5.13
N ARG A 27 11.85 0.71 -4.67
CA ARG A 27 12.45 0.66 -3.33
C ARG A 27 11.57 1.27 -2.24
N LYS A 28 10.63 2.14 -2.63
CA LYS A 28 9.76 2.88 -1.72
C LYS A 28 8.46 3.25 -2.40
N ILE A 29 7.37 3.22 -1.65
CA ILE A 29 6.06 3.77 -2.03
C ILE A 29 5.68 4.79 -0.96
N SER A 30 5.25 5.98 -1.37
CA SER A 30 4.77 7.03 -0.48
C SER A 30 3.42 7.53 -0.92
N LEU A 31 2.59 7.96 0.03
CA LEU A 31 1.28 8.56 -0.23
C LEU A 31 0.92 9.59 0.85
N LEU A 32 0.09 10.55 0.48
CA LEU A 32 -0.52 11.51 1.41
C LEU A 32 -1.97 11.09 1.65
N VAL A 33 -2.35 10.92 2.92
CA VAL A 33 -3.73 10.62 3.33
C VAL A 33 -4.28 11.75 4.21
N ASN A 34 -5.58 12.02 4.14
CA ASN A 34 -6.23 12.91 5.09
C ASN A 34 -6.14 12.33 6.51
N ALA A 35 -5.71 13.13 7.48
CA ALA A 35 -5.51 12.73 8.87
C ALA A 35 -6.80 12.27 9.56
N ASP A 36 -7.96 12.74 9.10
CA ASP A 36 -9.25 12.32 9.65
C ASP A 36 -9.72 10.98 9.06
N ASN A 37 -9.06 10.47 8.01
CA ASN A 37 -9.39 9.18 7.40
C ASN A 37 -8.72 8.01 8.15
N GLN A 38 -9.14 7.82 9.40
CA GLN A 38 -8.63 6.77 10.30
C GLN A 38 -8.72 5.37 9.68
N ARG A 39 -9.76 5.11 8.88
CA ARG A 39 -9.93 3.83 8.18
C ARG A 39 -8.82 3.58 7.16
N ALA A 40 -8.47 4.57 6.35
CA ALA A 40 -7.40 4.44 5.37
C ALA A 40 -6.03 4.35 6.05
N ILE A 41 -5.78 5.17 7.08
CA ILE A 41 -4.56 5.12 7.89
C ILE A 41 -4.36 3.72 8.48
N HIS A 42 -5.39 3.14 9.10
CA HIS A 42 -5.33 1.78 9.63
C HIS A 42 -5.08 0.73 8.54
N LEU A 43 -5.71 0.87 7.36
CA LEU A 43 -5.46 -0.01 6.22
C LEU A 43 -3.98 0.02 5.79
N TYR A 44 -3.38 1.21 5.69
CA TYR A 44 -1.98 1.37 5.27
C TYR A 44 -1.02 0.82 6.32
N HIS A 45 -1.23 1.12 7.61
CA HIS A 45 -0.41 0.56 8.69
C HIS A 45 -0.46 -0.98 8.72
N LYS A 46 -1.64 -1.57 8.52
CA LYS A 46 -1.78 -3.04 8.41
C LYS A 46 -0.94 -3.64 7.27
N HIS A 47 -0.66 -2.87 6.22
CA HIS A 47 0.16 -3.29 5.08
C HIS A 47 1.63 -2.81 5.17
N GLY A 48 2.07 -2.39 6.36
CA GLY A 48 3.48 -2.07 6.64
C GLY A 48 3.88 -0.62 6.34
N PHE A 49 2.95 0.26 5.99
CA PHE A 49 3.27 1.68 5.86
C PHE A 49 3.54 2.30 7.23
N THR A 50 4.50 3.21 7.27
CA THR A 50 4.89 3.99 8.45
C THR A 50 4.63 5.47 8.22
N THR A 51 4.24 6.19 9.28
CA THR A 51 4.06 7.65 9.24
C THR A 51 5.42 8.33 9.18
N GLU A 52 5.63 9.15 8.16
CA GLU A 52 6.84 9.96 8.00
C GLU A 52 6.65 11.37 8.54
N GLN A 53 5.52 12.00 8.23
CA GLN A 53 5.26 13.40 8.56
C GLN A 53 3.77 13.72 8.62
N GLU A 54 3.35 14.51 9.60
CA GLU A 54 2.06 15.19 9.57
C GLU A 54 2.20 16.55 8.90
N VAL A 55 1.28 16.89 8.00
CA VAL A 55 1.27 18.16 7.26
C VAL A 55 -0.05 18.89 7.47
N GLN A 56 0.03 20.21 7.62
CA GLN A 56 -1.14 21.09 7.72
C GLN A 56 -1.09 22.10 6.58
N PRO A 57 -1.78 21.85 5.45
CA PRO A 57 -1.87 22.84 4.39
C PRO A 57 -2.79 24.00 4.81
N PRO A 58 -2.54 25.22 4.33
CA PRO A 58 -3.22 26.43 4.81
C PRO A 58 -4.72 26.50 4.47
N VAL A 59 -5.26 25.66 3.58
CA VAL A 59 -6.63 25.82 3.06
C VAL A 59 -7.53 24.59 3.15
N HIS A 60 -7.02 23.34 3.22
CA HIS A 60 -7.90 22.17 3.36
C HIS A 60 -7.24 20.98 4.07
N ALA A 61 -7.76 20.66 5.25
CA ALA A 61 -7.60 19.42 6.05
C ALA A 61 -6.16 18.92 6.33
N LYS A 62 -5.92 18.51 7.59
CA LYS A 62 -4.66 17.91 8.01
C LYS A 62 -4.37 16.64 7.20
N GLY A 63 -3.13 16.43 6.81
CA GLY A 63 -2.66 15.26 6.07
C GLY A 63 -1.55 14.51 6.80
N ILE A 64 -1.34 13.25 6.42
CA ILE A 64 -0.27 12.39 6.92
C ILE A 64 0.44 11.76 5.73
N TRP A 65 1.76 11.97 5.64
CA TRP A 65 2.63 11.24 4.73
C TRP A 65 2.93 9.87 5.30
N LEU A 66 2.59 8.84 4.53
CA LEU A 66 2.86 7.45 4.85
C LEU A 66 3.81 6.88 3.80
N SER A 67 4.73 6.02 4.21
CA SER A 67 5.58 5.30 3.27
C SER A 67 5.80 3.83 3.64
N LEU A 68 6.08 3.02 2.63
CA LEU A 68 6.52 1.64 2.76
C LEU A 68 7.84 1.50 1.99
N SER A 69 8.90 1.13 2.69
CA SER A 69 10.23 0.93 2.10
C SER A 69 10.56 -0.56 2.00
N TYR A 70 10.93 -1.01 0.80
CA TYR A 70 11.43 -2.36 0.56
C TYR A 70 12.96 -2.32 0.63
N LEU A 71 13.50 -2.26 1.85
CA LEU A 71 14.92 -2.52 2.06
C LEU A 71 15.11 -4.03 2.12
N PRO A 72 15.81 -4.65 1.17
CA PRO A 72 16.16 -6.06 1.30
C PRO A 72 17.17 -6.17 2.44
N ASN A 73 16.76 -6.62 3.62
CA ASN A 73 17.72 -7.33 4.45
C ASN A 73 17.91 -8.70 3.80
N LEU A 74 19.16 -9.01 3.41
CA LEU A 74 19.50 -10.28 2.74
C LEU A 74 19.06 -11.51 3.59
N SER A 75 18.82 -11.31 4.88
CA SER A 75 18.40 -12.32 5.85
C SER A 75 16.88 -12.63 5.87
N SER A 76 15.97 -11.72 5.51
CA SER A 76 14.51 -12.01 5.56
C SER A 76 13.94 -12.56 4.26
N MET A 77 14.70 -12.58 3.16
CA MET A 77 14.28 -13.19 1.90
C MET A 77 14.18 -14.74 1.96
N LYS A 78 14.58 -15.38 3.06
CA LYS A 78 14.45 -16.84 3.25
C LYS A 78 13.05 -17.29 3.72
N HIS A 79 12.23 -16.38 4.24
CA HIS A 79 10.92 -16.73 4.83
C HIS A 79 9.72 -16.03 4.19
N LEU A 80 9.93 -15.12 3.25
CA LEU A 80 8.83 -14.60 2.45
C LEU A 80 8.41 -15.70 1.45
N ARG A 81 7.60 -16.67 1.91
CA ARG A 81 6.77 -17.45 1.00
C ARG A 81 5.90 -16.44 0.25
N LEU A 82 6.31 -16.10 -0.96
CA LEU A 82 5.48 -15.40 -1.92
C LEU A 82 4.17 -16.20 -2.00
N PRO A 83 3.03 -15.63 -1.60
CA PRO A 83 1.77 -16.32 -1.82
C PRO A 83 1.57 -16.38 -3.33
N PHE A 84 1.57 -17.60 -3.82
CA PHE A 84 0.87 -18.01 -5.04
C PHE A 84 1.59 -17.71 -6.35
N GLU A 85 2.55 -18.58 -6.69
CA GLU A 85 2.63 -19.06 -8.07
C GLU A 85 1.36 -19.85 -8.37
N GLN A 86 0.33 -19.20 -8.91
CA GLN A 86 -0.46 -19.85 -9.95
C GLN A 86 -0.44 -18.96 -11.17
N SER A 87 0.35 -19.43 -12.12
CA SER A 87 0.24 -19.22 -13.55
C SER A 87 -1.21 -19.01 -13.97
N GLN A 88 -1.54 -17.76 -14.27
CA GLN A 88 -2.59 -17.47 -15.23
C GLN A 88 -1.96 -16.60 -16.32
N THR A 89 -1.49 -17.29 -17.36
CA THR A 89 -1.08 -16.74 -18.64
C THR A 89 -2.26 -15.95 -19.19
N PHE A 90 -2.14 -14.63 -19.22
CA PHE A 90 -3.10 -13.76 -19.90
C PHE A 90 -2.61 -13.64 -21.34
N GLU A 91 -3.08 -14.54 -22.20
CA GLU A 91 -2.94 -14.39 -23.66
C GLU A 91 -3.91 -13.30 -24.12
N PRO A 92 -3.44 -12.26 -24.84
CA PRO A 92 -4.34 -11.27 -25.43
C PRO A 92 -5.02 -11.89 -26.67
N HIS A 93 -6.35 -11.81 -26.71
CA HIS A 93 -7.15 -11.97 -27.93
C HIS A 93 -7.21 -10.66 -28.70
#